data_AF-A0A661MGQ5-F1
#
_entry.id   AF-A0A661MGQ5-F1
#
_cell.length_a   1.000
_cell.length_b   1.000
_cell.length_c   1.000
_cell.angle_alpha   90.00
_cell.angle_beta   90.00
_cell.angle_gamma   90.00
#
_symmetry.space_group_name_H-M   'P 1'
#
loop_
_entity.id
_entity.type
_entity.pdbx_description
1 polymer ?
#
loop_
_entity_poly.entity_id
_entity_poly.type
_entity_poly.pdbx_seq_one_letter_code
_entity_poly.pdbx_strand_id
1 'polypeptide(L)'
;YDKDLSIELKKAIEHKGFSVVDTLGICVGRYAKKNRLTPKTLEEKLTAMTPFKGPIPKNRRREYGELYRERASRQKHSPPPMEIDVSLEFKHKARDEIVILGDAGQRVITAGEILCIAGALSGRRVTQKNEYNITVLRGPSISEVILSADPIGFTGISRPSVVIAIGQEGVSRRSSMFRVLDENTLVLCSKGLILPETRANTITVDFKSQGIKSSDRALASLGIIAKLNRAITPEILERAIQTRFEGSLLESALGIIQRAEPPRLGNNLGQP
;
A
#
# COMPACT_ATOMS: atom_id res chain seq x y z
N TYR A 1 4.93 23.10 -49.04
CA TYR A 1 5.57 22.57 -47.82
C TYR A 1 6.46 23.66 -47.25
N ASP A 2 6.43 23.84 -45.93
CA ASP A 2 7.24 24.85 -45.24
C ASP A 2 8.72 24.46 -45.30
N LYS A 3 9.54 25.31 -45.93
CA LYS A 3 10.98 25.08 -46.13
C LYS A 3 11.78 25.26 -44.84
N ASP A 4 11.22 25.99 -43.87
CA ASP A 4 11.89 26.35 -42.62
C ASP A 4 11.50 25.42 -41.45
N LEU A 5 10.62 24.44 -41.67
CA LEU A 5 10.15 23.52 -40.62
C LEU A 5 11.30 22.83 -39.88
N SER A 6 12.35 22.40 -40.60
CA SER A 6 13.52 21.77 -40.00
C SER A 6 14.28 22.71 -39.05
N ILE A 7 14.34 24.01 -39.40
CA ILE A 7 14.97 25.06 -38.59
C ILE A 7 14.12 25.32 -37.34
N GLU A 8 12.80 25.39 -37.46
CA GLU A 8 11.88 25.60 -36.33
C GLU A 8 11.87 24.41 -35.37
N LEU A 9 11.89 23.17 -35.89
CA LEU A 9 12.04 21.97 -35.07
C LEU A 9 13.38 21.95 -34.32
N LYS A 10 14.48 22.32 -34.99
CA LYS A 10 15.79 22.44 -34.33
C LYS A 10 15.74 23.43 -33.17
N LYS A 11 15.19 24.63 -33.38
CA LYS A 11 15.02 25.65 -32.32
C LYS A 11 14.20 25.13 -31.14
N ALA A 12 13.11 24.39 -31.42
CA ALA A 12 12.26 23.81 -30.39
C ALA A 12 12.96 22.71 -29.59
N ILE A 13 13.76 21.85 -30.24
CA ILE A 13 14.53 20.79 -29.59
C ILE A 13 15.68 21.37 -28.74
N GLU A 14 16.36 22.41 -29.25
CA GLU A 14 17.46 23.07 -28.54
C GLU A 14 16.99 23.95 -27.37
N HIS A 15 15.70 24.28 -27.31
CA HIS A 15 15.13 25.09 -26.26
C HIS A 15 15.26 24.40 -24.89
N LYS A 16 15.89 25.10 -23.94
CA LYS A 16 16.05 24.64 -22.55
C LYS A 16 14.76 24.83 -21.75
N GLY A 17 13.77 23.99 -22.03
CA GLY A 17 12.48 24.04 -21.38
C GLY A 17 11.43 23.23 -22.16
N PHE A 18 10.21 23.77 -22.20
CA PHE A 18 9.12 23.17 -22.95
C PHE A 18 8.85 24.00 -24.21
N SER A 19 8.82 23.33 -25.36
CA SER A 19 8.48 23.94 -26.64
C SER A 19 7.29 23.23 -27.26
N VAL A 20 6.45 24.00 -27.94
CA VAL A 20 5.34 23.51 -28.75
C VAL A 20 5.58 23.99 -30.17
N VAL A 21 5.54 23.05 -31.12
CA VAL A 21 5.51 23.33 -32.54
C VAL A 21 4.18 22.81 -33.05
N ASP A 22 3.33 23.71 -33.54
CA ASP A 22 2.07 23.34 -34.18
C ASP A 22 2.29 23.25 -35.69
N THR A 23 2.01 22.09 -36.27
CA THR A 23 2.16 21.86 -37.72
C THR A 23 0.80 21.55 -38.32
N LEU A 24 0.33 22.45 -39.19
CA LEU A 24 -0.93 22.29 -39.90
C LEU A 24 -0.66 21.74 -41.30
N GLY A 25 -1.27 20.60 -41.61
CA GLY A 25 -1.11 19.92 -42.88
C GLY A 25 -2.38 19.22 -43.33
N ILE A 26 -2.51 18.96 -44.62
CA ILE A 26 -3.63 18.21 -45.19
C ILE A 26 -3.41 16.72 -44.90
N CYS A 27 -4.35 16.10 -44.18
CA CYS A 27 -4.33 14.65 -43.98
C CYS A 27 -4.70 13.93 -45.30
N VAL A 28 -3.71 13.28 -45.92
CA VAL A 28 -3.88 12.55 -47.19
C VAL A 28 -4.23 11.07 -47.00
N GLY A 29 -4.20 10.55 -45.76
CA GLY A 29 -4.20 9.10 -45.50
C GLY A 29 -5.51 8.34 -45.74
N ARG A 30 -6.69 8.92 -45.42
CA ARG A 30 -7.98 8.19 -45.54
C ARG A 30 -9.15 8.98 -46.14
N TYR A 31 -9.04 10.29 -46.36
CA TYR A 31 -10.18 11.13 -46.79
C TYR A 31 -9.82 12.24 -47.79
N ALA A 32 -8.72 12.11 -48.53
CA ALA A 32 -8.26 13.15 -49.47
C ALA A 32 -9.36 13.62 -50.44
N LYS A 33 -10.20 12.71 -50.96
CA LYS A 33 -11.32 13.03 -51.89
C LYS A 33 -12.47 13.82 -51.26
N LYS A 34 -12.64 13.77 -49.93
CA LYS A 34 -13.67 14.53 -49.19
C LYS A 34 -13.11 15.76 -48.49
N ASN A 35 -11.79 15.93 -48.49
CA ASN A 35 -11.13 17.05 -47.86
C ASN A 35 -11.17 18.27 -48.80
N ARG A 36 -12.00 19.26 -48.46
CA ARG A 36 -12.15 20.51 -49.23
C ARG A 36 -11.07 21.55 -48.90
N LEU A 37 -10.18 21.25 -47.95
CA LEU A 37 -9.07 22.13 -47.60
C LEU A 37 -8.02 22.08 -48.72
N THR A 38 -7.69 23.25 -49.24
CA THR A 38 -6.58 23.47 -50.16
C THR A 38 -5.40 24.11 -49.42
N PRO A 39 -4.16 23.97 -49.91
CA PRO A 39 -3.02 24.68 -49.33
C PRO A 39 -3.27 26.19 -49.18
N LYS A 40 -3.93 26.81 -50.18
CA LYS A 40 -4.31 28.23 -50.15
C LYS A 40 -5.26 28.56 -48.99
N THR A 41 -6.32 27.76 -48.79
CA THR A 41 -7.25 27.98 -47.67
C THR A 41 -6.61 27.76 -46.30
N LEU A 42 -5.58 26.90 -46.22
CA LEU A 42 -4.84 26.67 -44.99
C LEU A 42 -3.93 27.86 -44.68
N GLU A 43 -3.26 28.39 -45.71
CA GLU A 43 -2.42 29.59 -45.63
C GLU A 43 -3.25 30.82 -45.22
N GLU A 44 -4.42 31.04 -45.84
CA GLU A 44 -5.35 32.11 -45.46
C GLU A 44 -5.78 32.01 -43.98
N LYS A 45 -6.09 30.80 -43.49
CA LYS A 45 -6.42 30.56 -42.09
C LYS A 45 -5.24 30.83 -41.16
N LEU A 46 -4.03 30.39 -41.54
CA LEU A 46 -2.80 30.63 -40.79
C LEU A 46 -2.49 32.13 -40.69
N THR A 47 -2.66 32.89 -41.77
CA THR A 47 -2.45 34.35 -41.78
C THR A 47 -3.49 35.09 -40.95
N ALA A 48 -4.71 34.58 -40.87
CA ALA A 48 -5.77 35.15 -40.02
C ALA A 48 -5.55 34.91 -38.51
N MET A 49 -4.69 33.96 -38.14
CA MET A 49 -4.36 33.68 -36.73
C MET A 49 -3.17 34.53 -36.30
N THR A 50 -3.16 34.96 -35.04
CA THR A 50 -1.98 35.61 -34.45
C THR A 50 -0.88 34.57 -34.29
N PRO A 51 0.26 34.69 -35.00
CA PRO A 51 1.33 33.72 -34.88
C PRO A 51 2.04 33.90 -33.54
N PHE A 52 2.16 32.82 -32.77
CA PHE A 52 3.09 32.78 -31.64
C PHE A 52 4.42 32.21 -32.12
N LYS A 53 5.44 33.07 -32.19
CA LYS A 53 6.81 32.66 -32.53
C LYS A 53 7.76 33.03 -31.40
N GLY A 54 8.63 32.08 -31.06
CA GLY A 54 9.69 32.28 -30.07
C GLY A 54 9.24 32.14 -28.61
N PRO A 55 10.13 32.48 -27.66
CA PRO A 55 9.90 32.24 -26.25
C PRO A 55 8.77 33.12 -25.69
N ILE A 56 7.89 32.54 -24.88
CA ILE A 56 6.83 33.26 -24.16
C ILE A 56 7.48 33.99 -22.96
N PRO A 57 7.55 35.34 -22.94
CA PRO A 57 8.29 36.08 -21.91
C PRO A 57 7.78 35.80 -20.49
N LYS A 58 6.45 35.72 -20.32
CA LYS A 58 5.79 35.42 -19.03
C LYS A 58 6.15 34.05 -18.46
N ASN A 59 6.58 33.11 -19.30
CA ASN A 59 6.90 31.73 -18.92
C ASN A 59 8.40 31.42 -18.97
N ARG A 60 9.26 32.46 -19.08
CA ARG A 60 10.71 32.27 -19.00
C ARG A 60 11.08 31.81 -17.59
N ARG A 61 11.55 30.57 -17.51
CA ARG A 61 12.03 29.91 -16.30
C ARG A 61 13.25 29.08 -16.64
N ARG A 62 14.08 28.79 -15.63
CA ARG A 62 15.18 27.83 -15.78
C ARG A 62 14.62 26.46 -16.19
N GLU A 63 15.41 25.71 -16.94
CA GLU A 63 15.07 24.35 -17.35
C GLU A 63 14.84 23.50 -16.09
N TYR A 64 13.75 22.72 -16.10
CA TYR A 64 13.30 22.00 -14.92
C TYR A 64 14.34 21.00 -14.44
N GLY A 65 14.91 20.19 -15.34
CA GLY A 65 15.87 19.14 -15.01
C GLY A 65 17.18 19.69 -14.44
N GLU A 66 17.71 20.77 -15.00
CA GLU A 66 18.90 21.47 -14.51
C GLU A 66 18.66 22.01 -13.10
N LEU A 67 17.58 22.77 -12.91
CA LEU A 67 17.23 23.33 -11.61
C LEU A 67 16.93 22.23 -10.59
N TYR A 68 16.26 21.16 -11.01
CA TYR A 68 15.96 20.00 -10.18
C TYR A 68 17.24 19.31 -9.71
N ARG A 69 18.18 19.00 -10.62
CA ARG A 69 19.45 18.34 -10.26
C ARG A 69 20.31 19.21 -9.34
N GLU A 70 20.39 20.52 -9.58
CA GLU A 70 21.09 21.46 -8.69
C GLU A 70 20.45 21.50 -7.29
N ARG A 71 19.11 21.57 -7.22
CA ARG A 71 18.41 21.59 -5.94
C ARG A 71 18.55 20.27 -5.20
N ALA A 72 18.45 19.15 -5.92
CA ALA A 72 18.58 17.80 -5.40
C ALA A 72 20.00 17.55 -4.87
N SER A 73 21.05 18.00 -5.57
CA SER A 73 22.44 17.83 -5.13
C SER A 73 22.77 18.60 -3.84
N ARG A 74 21.96 19.61 -3.51
CA ARG A 74 22.07 20.38 -2.26
C ARG A 74 21.20 19.83 -1.13
N GLN A 75 20.30 18.89 -1.42
CA GLN A 75 19.51 18.26 -0.36
C GLN A 75 20.38 17.29 0.44
N LYS A 76 20.06 17.15 1.72
CA LYS A 76 20.60 16.05 2.50
C LYS A 76 20.11 14.74 1.89
N HIS A 77 21.02 13.80 1.70
CA HIS A 77 20.65 12.46 1.28
C HIS A 77 19.76 11.84 2.37
N SER A 78 18.65 11.24 1.95
CA SER A 78 17.88 10.39 2.85
C SER A 78 18.77 9.24 3.31
N PRO A 79 18.70 8.85 4.59
CA PRO A 79 19.38 7.65 5.05
C PRO A 79 18.91 6.45 4.22
N PRO A 80 19.75 5.41 4.08
CA PRO A 80 19.30 4.17 3.47
C PRO A 80 18.09 3.61 4.25
N PRO A 81 17.26 2.77 3.61
CA PRO A 81 16.22 2.04 4.32
C PRO A 81 16.80 1.30 5.53
N MET A 82 16.00 1.20 6.60
CA MET A 82 16.39 0.43 7.78
C MET A 82 16.64 -1.03 7.38
N GLU A 83 17.83 -1.53 7.71
CA GLU A 83 18.17 -2.93 7.56
C GLU A 83 17.61 -3.72 8.74
N ILE A 84 17.06 -4.91 8.47
CA ILE A 84 16.51 -5.81 9.49
C ILE A 84 17.32 -7.09 9.44
N ASP A 85 18.19 -7.27 10.43
CA ASP A 85 18.99 -8.47 10.55
C ASP A 85 18.12 -9.66 10.96
N VAL A 86 18.29 -10.77 10.23
CA VAL A 86 17.68 -12.04 10.58
C VAL A 86 18.32 -12.51 11.88
N SER A 87 17.50 -12.58 12.93
CA SER A 87 17.97 -12.85 14.30
C SER A 87 17.15 -13.90 15.03
N LEU A 88 16.01 -14.31 14.46
CA LEU A 88 15.09 -15.25 15.09
C LEU A 88 14.67 -16.35 14.11
N GLU A 89 14.30 -17.51 14.65
CA GLU A 89 13.78 -18.62 13.87
C GLU A 89 12.28 -18.80 14.09
N PHE A 90 11.53 -18.96 13.00
CA PHE A 90 10.17 -19.45 13.03
C PHE A 90 10.15 -20.83 12.36
N LYS A 91 9.74 -21.88 13.09
CA LYS A 91 9.84 -23.27 12.62
C LYS A 91 9.00 -23.54 11.36
N HIS A 92 7.88 -22.84 11.19
CA HIS A 92 6.98 -23.01 10.04
C HIS A 92 7.14 -21.87 9.04
N LYS A 93 8.19 -21.89 8.22
CA LYS A 93 8.44 -20.81 7.23
C LYS A 93 7.61 -20.92 5.94
N ALA A 94 6.50 -21.65 5.95
CA ALA A 94 5.60 -21.72 4.79
C ALA A 94 5.03 -20.33 4.44
N ARG A 95 4.39 -20.20 3.28
CA ARG A 95 3.69 -18.98 2.89
C ARG A 95 2.46 -18.78 3.81
N ASP A 96 2.58 -17.86 4.75
CA ASP A 96 1.49 -17.41 5.60
C ASP A 96 0.85 -16.16 4.98
N GLU A 97 -0.47 -16.22 4.78
CA GLU A 97 -1.29 -15.12 4.29
C GLU A 97 -2.17 -14.62 5.45
N ILE A 98 -2.00 -13.35 5.85
CA ILE A 98 -2.69 -12.74 6.98
C ILE A 98 -3.48 -11.52 6.49
N VAL A 99 -4.74 -11.41 6.87
CA VAL A 99 -5.59 -10.26 6.53
C VAL A 99 -6.10 -9.58 7.80
N ILE A 100 -5.81 -8.30 7.96
CA ILE A 100 -6.30 -7.46 9.07
C ILE A 100 -7.41 -6.56 8.54
N LEU A 101 -8.61 -6.74 9.07
CA LEU A 101 -9.84 -6.04 8.71
C LEU A 101 -10.25 -5.11 9.84
N GLY A 102 -10.04 -3.81 9.66
CA GLY A 102 -10.49 -2.80 10.61
C GLY A 102 -11.14 -1.60 9.95
N ASP A 103 -11.35 -0.60 10.78
CA ASP A 103 -11.93 0.70 10.45
C ASP A 103 -10.87 1.79 10.64
N ALA A 104 -11.11 2.96 10.06
CA ALA A 104 -10.21 4.09 10.21
C ALA A 104 -9.92 4.43 11.70
N GLY A 105 -8.65 4.72 12.01
CA GLY A 105 -8.20 4.99 13.38
C GLY A 105 -7.85 3.76 14.23
N GLN A 106 -8.06 2.54 13.72
CA GLN A 106 -7.71 1.29 14.44
C GLN A 106 -6.25 0.84 14.26
N ARG A 107 -5.40 1.68 13.64
CA ARG A 107 -3.95 1.45 13.41
C ARG A 107 -3.64 0.11 12.70
N VAL A 108 -4.52 -0.32 11.80
CA VAL A 108 -4.38 -1.57 11.03
C VAL A 108 -3.10 -1.60 10.20
N ILE A 109 -2.78 -0.50 9.52
CA ILE A 109 -1.58 -0.41 8.67
C ILE A 109 -0.30 -0.57 9.51
N THR A 110 -0.25 0.06 10.70
CA THR A 110 0.88 -0.07 11.63
C THR A 110 1.03 -1.48 12.16
N ALA A 111 -0.09 -2.17 12.46
CA ALA A 111 -0.01 -3.59 12.82
C ALA A 111 0.51 -4.45 11.66
N GLY A 112 0.08 -4.18 10.42
CA GLY A 112 0.62 -4.83 9.23
C GLY A 112 2.13 -4.60 9.05
N GLU A 113 2.60 -3.39 9.33
CA GLU A 113 4.03 -3.03 9.30
C GLU A 113 4.83 -3.82 10.36
N ILE A 114 4.34 -3.86 11.62
CA ILE A 114 4.96 -4.65 12.69
C ILE A 114 5.01 -6.14 12.32
N LEU A 115 3.97 -6.67 11.71
CA LEU A 115 3.94 -8.06 11.23
C LEU A 115 4.96 -8.32 10.11
N CYS A 116 5.21 -7.33 9.24
CA CYS A 116 6.26 -7.42 8.22
C CYS A 116 7.66 -7.40 8.85
N ILE A 117 7.89 -6.54 9.84
CA ILE A 117 9.15 -6.50 10.59
C ILE A 117 9.38 -7.86 11.27
N ALA A 118 8.36 -8.42 11.92
CA ALA A 118 8.39 -9.75 12.50
C ALA A 118 8.74 -10.86 11.48
N GLY A 119 8.17 -10.79 10.27
CA GLY A 119 8.53 -11.68 9.17
C GLY A 119 9.99 -11.57 8.76
N ALA A 120 10.47 -10.35 8.55
CA ALA A 120 11.85 -10.07 8.16
C ALA A 120 12.86 -10.55 9.22
N LEU A 121 12.60 -10.28 10.50
CA LEU A 121 13.42 -10.78 11.64
C LEU A 121 13.54 -12.30 11.67
N SER A 122 12.51 -13.01 11.18
CA SER A 122 12.48 -14.47 11.08
C SER A 122 13.08 -15.04 9.78
N GLY A 123 13.69 -14.20 8.96
CA GLY A 123 14.29 -14.56 7.68
C GLY A 123 13.29 -14.87 6.58
N ARG A 124 12.04 -14.40 6.71
CA ARG A 124 11.00 -14.55 5.68
C ARG A 124 10.95 -13.30 4.80
N ARG A 125 10.62 -13.52 3.53
CA ARG A 125 10.24 -12.45 2.61
C ARG A 125 8.84 -11.98 2.96
N VAL A 126 8.62 -10.66 2.85
CA VAL A 126 7.38 -10.03 3.30
C VAL A 126 6.82 -9.08 2.26
N THR A 127 5.50 -9.00 2.20
CA THR A 127 4.80 -7.95 1.46
C THR A 127 3.62 -7.45 2.28
N GLN A 128 3.37 -6.15 2.21
CA GLN A 128 2.17 -5.52 2.76
C GLN A 128 1.41 -4.81 1.64
N LYS A 129 0.12 -5.10 1.52
CA LYS A 129 -0.81 -4.37 0.66
C LYS A 129 -1.93 -3.79 1.51
N ASN A 130 -2.13 -2.49 1.40
CA ASN A 130 -3.13 -1.77 2.18
C ASN A 130 -4.31 -1.34 1.31
N GLU A 131 -5.50 -1.30 1.89
CA GLU A 131 -6.69 -0.72 1.29
C GLU A 131 -7.35 0.22 2.30
N TYR A 132 -7.52 1.48 1.90
CA TYR A 132 -8.13 2.54 2.69
C TYR A 132 -8.68 3.63 1.76
N ASN A 133 -9.62 4.42 2.25
CA ASN A 133 -10.21 5.53 1.49
C ASN A 133 -9.26 6.74 1.44
N ILE A 134 -9.40 7.57 0.40
CA ILE A 134 -8.71 8.88 0.31
C ILE A 134 -9.21 9.88 1.36
N THR A 135 -10.40 9.66 1.92
CA THR A 135 -11.01 10.50 2.96
C THR A 135 -10.37 10.21 4.31
N VAL A 136 -9.93 11.28 5.00
CA VAL A 136 -9.26 11.17 6.30
C VAL A 136 -10.22 10.61 7.37
N LEU A 137 -9.74 9.64 8.15
CA LEU A 137 -10.39 9.05 9.33
C LEU A 137 -11.81 8.48 9.10
N ARG A 138 -12.13 8.02 7.89
CA ARG A 138 -13.40 7.35 7.57
C ARG A 138 -13.16 6.18 6.62
N GLY A 139 -13.95 5.13 6.75
CA GLY A 139 -13.85 3.98 5.85
C GLY A 139 -13.20 2.76 6.49
N PRO A 140 -13.16 1.65 5.71
CA PRO A 140 -12.36 0.49 6.06
C PRO A 140 -10.86 0.85 6.08
N SER A 141 -10.13 0.18 6.96
CA SER A 141 -8.67 0.13 6.96
C SER A 141 -8.25 -1.33 6.95
N ILE A 142 -7.69 -1.78 5.83
CA ILE A 142 -7.34 -3.19 5.62
C ILE A 142 -5.85 -3.31 5.32
N SER A 143 -5.20 -4.30 5.93
CA SER A 143 -3.82 -4.68 5.63
C SER A 143 -3.76 -6.17 5.29
N GLU A 144 -3.28 -6.49 4.10
CA GLU A 144 -2.99 -7.83 3.59
C GLU A 144 -1.48 -8.05 3.69
N VAL A 145 -1.05 -9.05 4.46
CA VAL A 145 0.35 -9.36 4.72
C VAL A 145 0.65 -10.78 4.28
N ILE A 146 1.78 -10.96 3.59
CA ILE A 146 2.30 -12.28 3.22
C ILE A 146 3.67 -12.41 3.88
N LEU A 147 3.91 -13.52 4.57
CA LEU A 147 5.21 -13.93 5.10
C LEU A 147 5.59 -15.24 4.43
N SER A 148 6.76 -15.36 3.82
CA SER A 148 7.15 -16.58 3.08
C SER A 148 8.64 -16.88 3.13
N ALA A 149 9.02 -18.16 3.23
CA ALA A 149 10.40 -18.61 2.99
C ALA A 149 10.87 -18.36 1.55
N ASP A 150 9.95 -18.31 0.58
CA ASP A 150 10.23 -18.27 -0.85
C ASP A 150 9.98 -16.87 -1.46
N PRO A 151 10.57 -16.56 -2.64
CA PRO A 151 10.30 -15.30 -3.35
C PRO A 151 8.80 -15.08 -3.58
N ILE A 152 8.30 -13.91 -3.19
CA ILE A 152 6.89 -13.54 -3.40
C ILE A 152 6.77 -12.94 -4.81
N GLY A 153 6.47 -13.78 -5.80
CA GLY A 153 6.20 -13.35 -7.17
C GLY A 153 4.78 -12.79 -7.40
N PHE A 154 3.84 -13.11 -6.52
CA PHE A 154 2.45 -12.64 -6.57
C PHE A 154 1.94 -12.29 -5.16
N THR A 155 1.38 -11.09 -5.04
CA THR A 155 0.95 -10.48 -3.77
C THR A 155 -0.53 -10.67 -3.44
N GLY A 156 -1.30 -11.34 -4.32
CA GLY A 156 -2.69 -11.66 -4.02
C GLY A 156 -2.80 -12.70 -2.91
N ILE A 157 -3.77 -12.49 -2.01
CA ILE A 157 -4.17 -13.43 -0.96
C ILE A 157 -5.43 -14.13 -1.42
N SER A 158 -5.44 -15.46 -1.35
CA SER A 158 -6.57 -16.28 -1.79
C SER A 158 -7.15 -17.12 -0.66
N ARG A 159 -6.29 -17.64 0.22
CA ARG A 159 -6.69 -18.50 1.36
C ARG A 159 -5.86 -18.09 2.57
N PRO A 160 -6.25 -17.02 3.27
CA PRO A 160 -5.50 -16.57 4.43
C PRO A 160 -5.48 -17.65 5.51
N SER A 161 -4.31 -17.87 6.11
CA SER A 161 -4.19 -18.72 7.31
C SER A 161 -4.74 -18.00 8.54
N VAL A 162 -4.72 -16.66 8.55
CA VAL A 162 -5.25 -15.84 9.63
C VAL A 162 -6.04 -14.64 9.08
N VAL A 163 -7.25 -14.43 9.61
CA VAL A 163 -8.04 -13.21 9.41
C VAL A 163 -8.30 -12.55 10.76
N ILE A 164 -7.87 -11.31 10.93
CA ILE A 164 -8.11 -10.49 12.13
C ILE A 164 -9.24 -9.51 11.81
N ALA A 165 -10.42 -9.72 12.37
CA ALA A 165 -11.60 -8.86 12.21
C ALA A 165 -11.81 -8.00 13.45
N ILE A 166 -11.51 -6.69 13.36
CA ILE A 166 -11.60 -5.73 14.48
C ILE A 166 -12.49 -4.51 14.20
N GLY A 167 -12.90 -4.31 12.95
CA GLY A 167 -13.77 -3.22 12.50
C GLY A 167 -14.82 -3.68 11.47
N GLN A 168 -16.03 -3.14 11.57
CA GLN A 168 -17.17 -3.61 10.79
C GLN A 168 -17.10 -3.18 9.33
N GLU A 169 -16.53 -2.01 9.02
CA GLU A 169 -16.36 -1.54 7.65
C GLU A 169 -15.35 -2.42 6.91
N GLY A 170 -14.24 -2.78 7.58
CA GLY A 170 -13.26 -3.73 7.05
C GLY A 170 -13.85 -5.10 6.73
N VAL A 171 -14.63 -5.66 7.67
CA VAL A 171 -15.35 -6.93 7.47
C VAL A 171 -16.33 -6.85 6.31
N SER A 172 -17.14 -5.79 6.27
CA SER A 172 -18.15 -5.60 5.22
C SER A 172 -17.49 -5.47 3.84
N ARG A 173 -16.38 -4.73 3.75
CA ARG A 173 -15.59 -4.53 2.53
C ARG A 173 -15.01 -5.84 1.98
N ARG A 174 -14.69 -6.81 2.85
CA ARG A 174 -14.14 -8.13 2.48
C ARG A 174 -15.09 -9.28 2.72
N SER A 175 -16.40 -9.02 2.72
CA SER A 175 -17.44 -10.01 3.02
C SER A 175 -17.41 -11.25 2.12
N SER A 176 -17.09 -11.08 0.82
CA SER A 176 -17.00 -12.20 -0.13
C SER A 176 -15.86 -13.18 0.19
N MET A 177 -14.78 -12.71 0.82
CA MET A 177 -13.62 -13.53 1.20
C MET A 177 -14.01 -14.62 2.21
N PHE A 178 -14.97 -14.35 3.10
CA PHE A 178 -15.39 -15.29 4.15
C PHE A 178 -15.96 -16.60 3.59
N ARG A 179 -16.54 -16.58 2.37
CA ARG A 179 -17.14 -17.76 1.74
C ARG A 179 -16.13 -18.84 1.36
N VAL A 180 -14.87 -18.45 1.11
CA VAL A 180 -13.82 -19.38 0.67
C VAL A 180 -12.91 -19.83 1.82
N LEU A 181 -13.12 -19.30 3.03
CA LEU A 181 -12.37 -19.74 4.19
C LEU A 181 -12.82 -21.16 4.61
N ASP A 182 -11.86 -21.93 5.09
CA ASP A 182 -12.04 -23.31 5.54
C ASP A 182 -11.59 -23.47 7.00
N GLU A 183 -11.75 -24.67 7.54
CA GLU A 183 -11.37 -25.04 8.90
C GLU A 183 -9.87 -24.83 9.22
N ASN A 184 -8.98 -24.68 8.24
CA ASN A 184 -7.56 -24.39 8.48
C ASN A 184 -7.30 -22.89 8.71
N THR A 185 -8.23 -22.02 8.34
CA THR A 185 -8.15 -20.58 8.61
C THR A 185 -8.56 -20.28 10.06
N LEU A 186 -7.75 -19.49 10.76
CA LEU A 186 -8.14 -18.84 12.01
C LEU A 186 -8.78 -17.47 11.73
N VAL A 187 -10.00 -17.25 12.21
CA VAL A 187 -10.63 -15.91 12.26
C VAL A 187 -10.61 -15.42 13.70
N LEU A 188 -9.81 -14.38 14.00
CA LEU A 188 -9.83 -13.67 15.26
C LEU A 188 -10.82 -12.50 15.17
N CYS A 189 -11.94 -12.56 15.87
CA CYS A 189 -13.03 -11.60 15.77
C CYS A 189 -13.17 -10.77 17.04
N SER A 190 -13.23 -9.44 16.92
CA SER A 190 -13.63 -8.57 18.03
C SER A 190 -15.10 -8.79 18.37
N LYS A 191 -15.41 -8.97 19.66
CA LYS A 191 -16.80 -9.06 20.15
C LYS A 191 -17.63 -7.87 19.68
N GLY A 192 -18.84 -8.16 19.19
CA GLY A 192 -19.80 -7.16 18.69
C GLY A 192 -19.75 -6.90 17.20
N LEU A 193 -18.86 -7.56 16.44
CA LEU A 193 -18.89 -7.53 14.98
C LEU A 193 -19.86 -8.57 14.42
N ILE A 194 -20.43 -8.25 13.26
CA ILE A 194 -21.25 -9.16 12.47
C ILE A 194 -20.35 -9.73 11.37
N LEU A 195 -20.04 -11.02 11.48
CA LEU A 195 -19.29 -11.74 10.46
C LEU A 195 -20.23 -12.34 9.41
N PRO A 196 -19.84 -12.35 8.12
CA PRO A 196 -20.46 -13.22 7.14
C PRO A 196 -20.31 -14.69 7.53
N GLU A 197 -21.15 -15.55 6.97
CA GLU A 197 -21.03 -17.00 7.13
C GLU A 197 -19.66 -17.50 6.66
N THR A 198 -19.05 -18.37 7.48
CA THR A 198 -17.71 -18.91 7.26
C THR A 198 -17.58 -20.29 7.90
N ARG A 199 -16.74 -21.15 7.31
CA ARG A 199 -16.36 -22.45 7.89
C ARG A 199 -15.08 -22.37 8.73
N ALA A 200 -14.48 -21.18 8.82
CA ALA A 200 -13.23 -20.97 9.53
C ALA A 200 -13.37 -21.13 11.04
N ASN A 201 -12.27 -21.56 11.66
CA ASN A 201 -12.14 -21.61 13.11
C ASN A 201 -12.15 -20.19 13.68
N THR A 202 -13.27 -19.80 14.30
CA THR A 202 -13.48 -18.42 14.75
C THR A 202 -13.31 -18.30 16.26
N ILE A 203 -12.41 -17.40 16.69
CA ILE A 203 -12.19 -17.03 18.08
C ILE A 203 -12.70 -15.61 18.31
N THR A 204 -13.68 -15.44 19.20
CA THR A 204 -14.24 -14.11 19.53
C THR A 204 -13.58 -13.53 20.78
N VAL A 205 -12.96 -12.36 20.67
CA VAL A 205 -12.20 -11.68 21.74
C VAL A 205 -12.96 -10.46 22.26
N ASP A 206 -13.17 -10.40 23.57
CA ASP A 206 -13.69 -9.20 24.24
C ASP A 206 -12.54 -8.25 24.63
N PHE A 207 -12.05 -7.48 23.66
CA PHE A 207 -10.98 -6.50 23.90
C PHE A 207 -11.37 -5.44 24.95
N LYS A 208 -12.68 -5.13 25.09
CA LYS A 208 -13.13 -4.13 26.06
C LYS A 208 -12.94 -4.63 27.49
N SER A 209 -13.26 -5.90 27.78
CA SER A 209 -13.05 -6.48 29.12
C SER A 209 -11.57 -6.60 29.49
N GLN A 210 -10.66 -6.56 28.50
CA GLN A 210 -9.21 -6.55 28.71
C GLN A 210 -8.61 -5.14 28.78
N GLY A 211 -9.45 -4.09 28.77
CA GLY A 211 -8.99 -2.70 28.82
C GLY A 211 -8.29 -2.21 27.54
N ILE A 212 -8.53 -2.88 26.40
CA ILE A 212 -7.88 -2.56 25.12
C ILE A 212 -8.78 -1.63 24.30
N LYS A 213 -8.24 -0.44 23.99
CA LYS A 213 -8.93 0.59 23.20
C LYS A 213 -9.07 0.15 21.73
N SER A 214 -10.05 0.71 21.03
CA SER A 214 -10.29 0.40 19.60
C SER A 214 -9.04 0.61 18.74
N SER A 215 -8.27 1.69 19.01
CA SER A 215 -7.01 2.01 18.31
C SER A 215 -5.89 0.98 18.48
N ASP A 216 -6.00 0.13 19.51
CA ASP A 216 -4.94 -0.79 19.93
C ASP A 216 -5.28 -2.25 19.61
N ARG A 217 -6.51 -2.52 19.14
CA ARG A 217 -7.00 -3.89 18.86
C ARG A 217 -6.20 -4.61 17.80
N ALA A 218 -5.69 -3.89 16.80
CA ALA A 218 -4.86 -4.51 15.75
C ALA A 218 -3.57 -5.09 16.34
N LEU A 219 -2.86 -4.30 17.16
CA LEU A 219 -1.65 -4.73 17.84
C LEU A 219 -1.93 -5.84 18.87
N ALA A 220 -3.01 -5.68 19.67
CA ALA A 220 -3.45 -6.72 20.59
C ALA A 220 -3.74 -8.05 19.89
N SER A 221 -4.35 -7.99 18.70
CA SER A 221 -4.63 -9.18 17.89
C SER A 221 -3.35 -9.86 17.43
N LEU A 222 -2.29 -9.10 17.09
CA LEU A 222 -0.96 -9.67 16.84
C LEU A 222 -0.42 -10.42 18.07
N GLY A 223 -0.58 -9.83 19.27
CA GLY A 223 -0.23 -10.49 20.53
C GLY A 223 -0.93 -11.82 20.73
N ILE A 224 -2.23 -11.90 20.42
CA ILE A 224 -3.00 -13.14 20.54
C ILE A 224 -2.53 -14.19 19.52
N ILE A 225 -2.38 -13.84 18.23
CA ILE A 225 -1.93 -14.83 17.24
C ILE A 225 -0.50 -15.30 17.52
N ALA A 226 0.34 -14.44 18.09
CA ALA A 226 1.69 -14.79 18.54
C ALA A 226 1.65 -15.81 19.69
N LYS A 227 0.81 -15.60 20.71
CA LYS A 227 0.60 -16.56 21.81
C LYS A 227 0.02 -17.90 21.31
N LEU A 228 -0.74 -17.88 20.22
CA LEU A 228 -1.24 -19.08 19.54
C LEU A 228 -0.23 -19.70 18.56
N ASN A 229 0.98 -19.14 18.43
CA ASN A 229 2.01 -19.54 17.47
C ASN A 229 1.49 -19.61 16.01
N ARG A 230 0.59 -18.69 15.64
CA ARG A 230 0.06 -18.55 14.29
C ARG A 230 0.83 -17.45 13.55
N ALA A 231 1.58 -17.86 12.52
CA ALA A 231 2.47 -17.03 11.69
C ALA A 231 3.67 -16.36 12.40
N ILE A 232 3.60 -16.09 13.71
CA ILE A 232 4.66 -15.47 14.51
C ILE A 232 4.64 -16.05 15.94
N THR A 233 5.72 -15.84 16.70
CA THR A 233 5.83 -16.17 18.14
C THR A 233 5.86 -14.88 18.98
N PRO A 234 5.64 -14.96 20.32
CA PRO A 234 5.71 -13.79 21.19
C PRO A 234 7.09 -13.11 21.12
N GLU A 235 8.17 -13.89 21.14
CA GLU A 235 9.54 -13.38 21.03
C GLU A 235 9.78 -12.58 19.73
N ILE A 236 9.32 -13.11 18.60
CA ILE A 236 9.42 -12.43 17.31
C ILE A 236 8.62 -11.12 17.32
N LEU A 237 7.40 -11.14 17.87
CA LEU A 237 6.57 -9.95 17.94
C LEU A 237 7.18 -8.87 18.84
N GLU A 238 7.69 -9.25 20.02
CA GLU A 238 8.35 -8.33 20.95
C GLU A 238 9.55 -7.65 20.28
N ARG A 239 10.40 -8.43 19.58
CA ARG A 239 11.53 -7.87 18.84
C ARG A 239 11.07 -6.93 17.73
N ALA A 240 10.01 -7.27 16.99
CA ALA A 240 9.47 -6.40 15.94
C ALA A 240 8.95 -5.07 16.49
N ILE A 241 8.32 -5.09 17.68
CA ILE A 241 7.88 -3.88 18.38
C ILE A 241 9.08 -3.03 18.82
N GLN A 242 10.14 -3.66 19.36
CA GLN A 242 11.40 -2.99 19.73
C GLN A 242 12.11 -2.37 18.54
N THR A 243 12.04 -2.99 17.36
CA THR A 243 12.57 -2.40 16.13
C THR A 243 11.76 -1.19 15.67
N ARG A 244 10.44 -1.18 15.93
CA ARG A 244 9.53 -0.16 15.40
C ARG A 244 9.33 1.05 16.30
N PHE A 245 9.43 0.86 17.62
CA PHE A 245 9.12 1.88 18.61
C PHE A 245 10.23 2.02 19.65
N GLU A 246 10.32 3.22 20.22
CA GLU A 246 11.25 3.56 21.30
C GLU A 246 10.50 4.27 22.44
N GLY A 247 11.13 4.35 23.61
CA GLY A 247 10.61 5.09 24.77
C GLY A 247 9.20 4.67 25.20
N SER A 248 8.36 5.64 25.52
CA SER A 248 7.01 5.40 26.05
C SER A 248 6.08 4.66 25.08
N LEU A 249 6.30 4.78 23.77
CA LEU A 249 5.53 4.06 22.77
C LEU A 249 5.86 2.56 22.78
N LEU A 250 7.13 2.21 22.96
CA LEU A 250 7.57 0.83 23.11
C LEU A 250 6.94 0.18 24.34
N GLU A 251 7.04 0.84 25.50
CA GLU A 251 6.45 0.35 26.75
C GLU A 251 4.93 0.15 26.63
N SER A 252 4.25 1.12 26.01
CA SER A 252 2.80 1.03 25.76
C SER A 252 2.44 -0.15 24.86
N ALA A 253 3.19 -0.34 23.77
CA ALA A 253 2.98 -1.42 22.82
C ALA A 253 3.22 -2.81 23.43
N LEU A 254 4.30 -2.99 24.19
CA LEU A 254 4.58 -4.22 24.93
C LEU A 254 3.49 -4.52 25.96
N GLY A 255 3.04 -3.50 26.70
CA GLY A 255 1.94 -3.64 27.65
C GLY A 255 0.61 -4.05 26.99
N ILE A 256 0.35 -3.61 25.74
CA ILE A 256 -0.84 -4.04 24.98
C ILE A 256 -0.78 -5.53 24.65
N ILE A 257 0.33 -6.02 24.10
CA ILE A 257 0.44 -7.43 23.68
C ILE A 257 0.48 -8.39 24.88
N GLN A 258 1.01 -7.94 26.03
CA GLN A 258 1.00 -8.72 27.26
C GLN A 258 -0.42 -8.88 27.81
N ARG A 259 -1.22 -7.80 27.86
CA ARG A 259 -2.62 -7.84 28.33
C ARG A 259 -3.56 -8.60 27.41
N ALA A 260 -3.25 -8.66 26.11
CA ALA A 260 -4.12 -9.27 25.11
C ALA A 260 -4.11 -10.80 25.24
N GLU A 261 -5.20 -11.38 25.74
CA GLU A 261 -5.34 -12.82 25.92
C GLU A 261 -6.41 -13.40 24.96
N PRO A 262 -6.19 -14.59 24.38
CA PRO A 262 -7.28 -15.32 23.76
C PRO A 262 -8.36 -15.64 24.80
N PRO A 263 -9.61 -15.92 24.38
CA PRO A 263 -10.62 -16.45 25.29
C PRO A 263 -10.11 -17.72 25.95
N ARG A 264 -10.45 -17.93 27.22
CA ARG A 264 -10.19 -19.22 27.89
C ARG A 264 -10.99 -20.28 27.14
N LEU A 265 -10.31 -21.02 26.27
CA LEU A 265 -10.85 -22.22 25.68
C LEU A 265 -11.02 -23.22 26.82
N GLY A 266 -12.26 -23.58 27.16
CA GLY A 266 -12.48 -24.74 28.01
C GLY A 266 -11.75 -25.93 27.39
N ASN A 267 -11.02 -26.70 28.20
CA ASN A 267 -10.16 -27.83 27.84
C ASN A 267 -10.77 -28.78 26.77
N ASN A 268 -10.75 -28.42 25.48
CA ASN A 268 -11.29 -29.24 24.39
C ASN A 268 -10.85 -28.76 23.00
N LEU A 269 -9.59 -28.35 22.86
CA LEU A 269 -8.92 -28.40 21.56
C LEU A 269 -7.68 -29.24 21.75
N GLY A 270 -7.78 -30.49 21.30
CA GLY A 270 -6.66 -31.40 21.20
C GLY A 270 -5.49 -30.70 20.51
N GLN A 271 -4.31 -30.85 21.12
CA GLN A 271 -3.07 -30.50 20.48
C GLN A 271 -2.97 -31.26 19.13
N PRO A 272 -2.36 -30.64 18.10
CA PRO A 272 -2.03 -31.36 16.88
C PRO A 272 -1.10 -32.55 17.16
#